data_AF-A0A7T1X1Y3-F1
#
_entry.id   AF-A0A7T1X1Y3-F1
#
_cell.length_a   1.000
_cell.length_b   1.000
_cell.length_c   1.000
_cell.angle_alpha   90.00
_cell.angle_beta   90.00
_cell.angle_gamma   90.00
#
_symmetry.space_group_name_H-M   'P 1'
#
loop_
_entity.id
_entity.type
_entity.pdbx_description
1 polymer ?
#
loop_
_entity_poly.entity_id
_entity_poly.type
_entity_poly.pdbx_seq_one_letter_code
_entity_poly.pdbx_strand_id
1 'polypeptide(L)'
;MTDYNVSWVMPANAPGEQDVLTLDDLWQGCLLLARSPETFTSAISKCDIEDDDGNTLIRTLYFSERPQAMLKQTICLSPGVKFECQSDTGNKVTTMVLGGLSGSSDDAYLSIEYAIPSANMKPDPESAKQSFAAKAKENLVDGLKTMRELKAQGKLG
;
A
#
# COMPACT_ATOMS: atom_id res chain seq x y z
N MET A 1 -12.14 23.01 2.33
CA MET A 1 -10.70 22.68 2.22
C MET A 1 -10.62 21.56 1.23
N THR A 2 -9.86 21.70 0.14
CA THR A 2 -9.81 20.66 -0.90
C THR A 2 -8.61 19.78 -0.62
N ASP A 3 -8.86 18.57 -0.13
CA ASP A 3 -7.85 17.55 0.02
C ASP A 3 -7.35 17.12 -1.36
N TYR A 4 -6.04 16.88 -1.47
CA TYR A 4 -5.45 16.43 -2.71
C TYR A 4 -5.51 14.91 -2.80
N ASN A 5 -6.30 14.42 -3.76
CA ASN A 5 -6.50 13.00 -3.98
C ASN A 5 -5.89 12.56 -5.31
N VAL A 6 -5.11 11.48 -5.29
CA VAL A 6 -4.65 10.79 -6.48
C VAL A 6 -4.81 9.30 -6.29
N SER A 7 -5.21 8.62 -7.35
CA SER A 7 -5.25 7.16 -7.38
C SER A 7 -4.53 6.62 -8.61
N TRP A 8 -3.96 5.44 -8.45
CA TRP A 8 -3.42 4.65 -9.53
C TRP A 8 -3.90 3.21 -9.39
N VAL A 9 -4.15 2.56 -10.51
CA VAL A 9 -4.55 1.16 -10.58
C VAL A 9 -3.73 0.48 -11.66
N MET A 10 -3.35 -0.77 -11.43
CA MET A 10 -2.67 -1.57 -12.44
C MET A 10 -3.10 -3.04 -12.35
N PRO A 11 -3.06 -3.78 -13.47
CA PRO A 11 -3.22 -5.22 -13.42
C PRO A 11 -2.15 -5.83 -12.53
N ALA A 12 -2.55 -6.77 -11.68
CA ALA A 12 -1.65 -7.50 -10.82
C ALA A 12 -0.73 -8.40 -11.66
N ASN A 13 -1.25 -9.01 -12.72
CA ASN A 13 -0.55 -9.95 -13.60
C ASN A 13 -0.41 -9.38 -15.01
N ALA A 14 0.80 -9.46 -15.58
CA ALA A 14 0.99 -9.16 -17.00
C ALA A 14 0.47 -10.33 -17.86
N PRO A 15 0.10 -10.09 -19.14
CA PRO A 15 -0.25 -11.18 -20.05
C PRO A 15 0.89 -12.20 -20.15
N GLY A 16 0.62 -13.46 -19.78
CA GLY A 16 1.61 -14.56 -19.83
C GLY A 16 2.57 -14.64 -18.63
N GLU A 17 2.35 -13.84 -17.58
CA GLU A 17 3.08 -13.93 -16.30
C GLU A 17 3.04 -15.37 -15.77
N GLN A 18 4.19 -15.90 -15.36
CA GLN A 18 4.27 -17.27 -14.82
C GLN A 18 4.02 -17.27 -13.31
N ASP A 19 4.52 -16.25 -12.61
CA ASP A 19 4.33 -16.07 -11.17
C ASP A 19 3.02 -15.31 -10.90
N VAL A 20 1.91 -15.96 -11.27
CA VAL A 20 0.56 -15.42 -11.19
C VAL A 20 0.17 -15.20 -9.73
N LEU A 21 -0.22 -13.97 -9.37
CA LEU A 21 -0.82 -13.63 -8.08
C LEU A 21 -2.34 -13.78 -8.15
N THR A 22 -2.93 -14.56 -7.25
CA THR A 22 -4.38 -14.65 -7.04
C THR A 22 -4.87 -13.47 -6.18
N LEU A 23 -6.19 -13.29 -6.07
CA LEU A 23 -6.77 -12.29 -5.16
C LEU A 23 -6.39 -12.56 -3.70
N ASP A 24 -6.26 -13.83 -3.31
CA ASP A 24 -5.83 -14.20 -1.98
C ASP A 24 -4.35 -13.86 -1.76
N ASP A 25 -3.47 -14.15 -2.72
CA ASP A 25 -2.06 -13.75 -2.65
C ASP A 25 -1.91 -12.22 -2.49
N LEU A 26 -2.67 -11.45 -3.28
CA LEU A 26 -2.68 -9.99 -3.17
C LEU A 26 -3.15 -9.52 -1.80
N TRP A 27 -4.18 -10.17 -1.25
CA TRP A 27 -4.69 -9.84 0.07
C TRP A 27 -3.69 -10.18 1.17
N GLN A 28 -3.06 -11.37 1.14
CA GLN A 28 -2.00 -11.74 2.08
C GLN A 28 -0.82 -10.76 1.98
N GLY A 29 -0.46 -10.33 0.76
CA GLY A 29 0.54 -9.29 0.55
C GLY A 29 0.14 -7.96 1.19
N CYS A 30 -1.12 -7.54 1.07
CA CYS A 30 -1.64 -6.34 1.72
C CYS A 30 -1.62 -6.45 3.25
N LEU A 31 -1.97 -7.60 3.82
CA LEU A 31 -1.90 -7.85 5.26
C LEU A 31 -0.46 -7.76 5.77
N LEU A 32 0.49 -8.32 5.03
CA LEU A 32 1.91 -8.23 5.38
C LEU A 32 2.42 -6.78 5.24
N LEU A 33 2.02 -6.05 4.20
CA LEU A 33 2.36 -4.64 4.04
C LEU A 33 1.79 -3.77 5.18
N ALA A 34 0.59 -4.11 5.69
CA ALA A 34 -0.01 -3.43 6.83
C ALA A 34 0.76 -3.69 8.14
N ARG A 35 1.33 -4.89 8.33
CA ARG A 35 1.98 -5.31 9.58
C ARG A 35 3.50 -5.18 9.58
N SER A 36 4.14 -5.31 8.43
CA SER A 36 5.60 -5.38 8.26
C SER A 36 6.05 -4.66 6.98
N PRO A 37 5.72 -3.35 6.85
CA PRO A 37 5.96 -2.57 5.64
C PRO A 37 7.45 -2.45 5.26
N GLU A 38 8.38 -2.60 6.20
CA GLU A 38 9.83 -2.70 5.94
C GLU A 38 10.22 -3.84 5.00
N THR A 39 9.35 -4.86 4.87
CA THR A 39 9.52 -5.94 3.89
C THR A 39 9.39 -5.43 2.45
N PHE A 40 8.62 -4.36 2.25
CA PHE A 40 8.27 -3.82 0.93
C PHE A 40 9.07 -2.57 0.55
N THR A 41 9.79 -1.96 1.50
CA THR A 41 10.59 -0.78 1.23
C THR A 41 11.71 -0.61 2.22
N SER A 42 12.91 -0.28 1.72
CA SER A 42 14.07 0.07 2.56
C SER A 42 13.94 1.44 3.23
N ALA A 43 12.95 2.25 2.85
CA ALA A 43 12.70 3.55 3.46
C ALA A 43 12.24 3.43 4.92
N ILE A 44 11.64 2.29 5.28
CA ILE A 44 11.19 1.98 6.63
C ILE A 44 12.20 1.01 7.24
N SER A 45 12.76 1.36 8.40
CA SER A 45 13.71 0.53 9.12
C SER A 45 13.03 -0.38 10.13
N LYS A 46 11.87 0.03 10.64
CA LYS A 46 11.13 -0.69 11.68
C LYS A 46 9.65 -0.30 11.66
N CYS A 47 8.80 -1.27 11.99
CA CYS A 47 7.39 -1.09 12.28
C CYS A 47 7.10 -1.65 13.67
N ASP A 48 6.58 -0.83 14.58
CA ASP A 48 6.06 -1.28 15.87
C ASP A 48 4.53 -1.29 15.82
N ILE A 49 3.91 -2.44 16.10
CA ILE A 49 2.46 -2.56 16.26
C ILE A 49 2.13 -2.33 17.74
N GLU A 50 1.37 -1.28 18.02
CA GLU A 50 0.95 -0.90 19.37
C GLU A 50 -0.34 -1.61 19.79
N ASP A 51 -1.24 -1.81 18.82
CA ASP A 51 -2.54 -2.48 19.00
C ASP A 51 -2.93 -3.15 17.67
N ASP A 52 -3.55 -4.33 17.73
CA ASP A 52 -4.06 -5.08 16.56
C ASP A 52 -5.24 -5.95 17.01
N ASP A 53 -6.46 -5.54 16.63
CA ASP A 53 -7.69 -6.30 16.89
C ASP A 53 -8.04 -7.28 15.75
N GLY A 54 -7.16 -7.39 14.75
CA GLY A 54 -7.32 -8.18 13.54
C GLY A 54 -7.73 -7.35 12.33
N ASN A 55 -8.68 -6.41 12.50
CA ASN A 55 -9.20 -5.57 11.41
C ASN A 55 -8.81 -4.09 11.57
N THR A 56 -8.46 -3.66 12.76
CA THR A 56 -7.93 -2.34 13.07
C THR A 56 -6.60 -2.55 13.76
N LEU A 57 -5.55 -1.84 13.32
CA LEU A 57 -4.27 -1.86 14.00
C LEU A 57 -3.65 -0.47 14.04
N ILE A 58 -2.97 -0.18 15.13
CA ILE A 58 -2.22 1.04 15.35
C ILE A 58 -0.75 0.70 15.27
N ARG A 59 -0.02 1.36 14.36
CA ARG A 59 1.40 1.16 14.18
C ARG A 59 2.18 2.46 14.23
N THR A 60 3.45 2.37 14.60
CA THR A 60 4.43 3.43 14.47
C THR A 60 5.54 3.00 13.52
N LEU A 61 5.76 3.80 12.47
CA LEU A 61 6.82 3.59 11.49
C LEU A 61 8.06 4.41 11.83
N TYR A 62 9.23 3.79 11.65
CA TYR A 62 10.53 4.44 11.78
C TYR A 62 11.21 4.46 10.41
N PHE A 63 11.75 5.61 10.03
CA PHE A 63 12.38 5.78 8.72
C PHE A 63 13.89 5.60 8.79
N SER A 64 14.45 4.85 7.83
CA SER A 64 15.88 4.53 7.76
C SER A 64 16.77 5.78 7.67
N GLU A 65 16.39 6.74 6.82
CA GLU A 65 17.16 7.98 6.62
C GLU A 65 16.88 9.06 7.69
N ARG A 66 15.81 8.89 8.48
CA ARG A 66 15.40 9.85 9.50
C ARG A 66 14.99 9.09 10.77
N PRO A 67 15.93 8.53 11.54
CA PRO A 67 15.61 7.68 12.68
C PRO A 67 14.81 8.38 13.79
N GLN A 68 14.89 9.71 13.87
CA GLN A 68 14.12 10.54 14.81
C GLN A 68 12.72 10.87 14.30
N ALA A 69 12.45 10.68 13.00
CA ALA A 69 11.13 10.85 12.43
C ALA A 69 10.35 9.55 12.62
N MET A 70 9.26 9.65 13.35
CA MET A 70 8.29 8.57 13.53
C MET A 70 6.97 9.00 12.88
N LEU A 71 6.23 8.04 12.34
CA LEU A 71 4.90 8.30 11.80
C LEU A 71 3.92 7.29 12.42
N LYS A 72 3.02 7.79 13.26
CA LYS A 72 1.95 6.97 13.82
C LYS A 72 0.81 6.86 12.81
N GLN A 73 0.29 5.65 12.66
CA GLN A 73 -0.76 5.33 11.70
C GLN A 73 -1.83 4.44 12.33
N THR A 74 -3.09 4.77 12.06
CA THR A 74 -4.22 3.87 12.28
C THR A 74 -4.54 3.20 10.95
N ILE A 75 -4.62 1.88 10.95
CA ILE A 75 -4.99 1.08 9.78
C ILE A 75 -6.35 0.44 10.02
N CYS A 76 -7.21 0.49 9.01
CA CYS A 76 -8.47 -0.21 8.96
C CYS A 76 -8.48 -1.18 7.76
N LEU A 77 -8.79 -2.44 8.03
CA LEU A 77 -8.86 -3.53 7.07
C LEU A 77 -10.33 -3.83 6.75
N SER A 78 -10.63 -3.96 5.47
CA SER A 78 -11.85 -4.60 4.97
C SER A 78 -11.42 -5.90 4.30
N PRO A 79 -11.56 -7.06 4.99
CA PRO A 79 -11.00 -8.33 4.55
C PRO A 79 -11.28 -8.65 3.08
N GLY A 80 -10.21 -8.97 2.34
CA GLY A 80 -10.25 -9.31 0.91
C GLY A 80 -10.48 -8.12 -0.03
N VAL A 81 -10.63 -6.89 0.48
CA VAL A 81 -11.04 -5.73 -0.34
C VAL A 81 -10.03 -4.60 -0.24
N LYS A 82 -9.72 -4.11 0.96
CA LYS A 82 -8.85 -2.93 1.12
C LYS A 82 -8.19 -2.86 2.48
N PHE A 83 -7.05 -2.16 2.53
CA PHE A 83 -6.51 -1.62 3.76
C PHE A 83 -6.32 -0.10 3.63
N GLU A 84 -6.82 0.62 4.61
CA GLU A 84 -6.76 2.08 4.70
C GLU A 84 -5.82 2.46 5.82
N CYS A 85 -4.89 3.36 5.56
CA CYS A 85 -3.89 3.82 6.50
C CYS A 85 -4.01 5.32 6.65
N GLN A 86 -4.28 5.79 7.87
CA GLN A 86 -4.35 7.21 8.20
C GLN A 86 -3.22 7.58 9.17
N SER A 87 -2.39 8.55 8.80
CA SER A 87 -1.35 9.07 9.69
C SER A 87 -1.86 10.17 10.61
N ASP A 88 -1.16 10.38 11.72
CA ASP A 88 -1.34 11.51 12.65
C ASP A 88 -1.20 12.89 11.98
N THR A 89 -0.45 12.99 10.88
CA THR A 89 -0.38 14.18 10.02
C THR A 89 -1.63 14.40 9.17
N GLY A 90 -2.59 13.47 9.18
CA GLY A 90 -3.82 13.52 8.40
C GLY A 90 -3.72 12.96 6.98
N ASN A 91 -2.55 12.50 6.54
CA ASN A 91 -2.42 11.83 5.24
C ASN A 91 -3.14 10.48 5.30
N LYS A 92 -3.85 10.13 4.23
CA LYS A 92 -4.49 8.83 4.08
C LYS A 92 -3.96 8.12 2.84
N VAL A 93 -3.70 6.82 2.99
CA VAL A 93 -3.34 5.90 1.91
C VAL A 93 -4.34 4.76 1.91
N THR A 94 -4.97 4.48 0.78
CA THR A 94 -5.88 3.34 0.62
C THR A 94 -5.29 2.40 -0.42
N THR A 95 -5.08 1.14 -0.08
CA THR A 95 -4.72 0.11 -1.06
C THR A 95 -5.91 -0.83 -1.21
N MET A 96 -6.29 -1.17 -2.45
CA MET A 96 -7.41 -2.07 -2.71
C MET A 96 -6.99 -3.24 -3.60
N VAL A 97 -7.52 -4.41 -3.29
CA VAL A 97 -7.49 -5.60 -4.13
C VAL A 97 -8.80 -5.65 -4.91
N LEU A 98 -8.71 -5.74 -6.23
CA LEU A 98 -9.86 -5.69 -7.12
C LEU A 98 -9.87 -6.93 -8.02
N GLY A 99 -10.98 -7.66 -8.02
CA GLY A 99 -11.25 -8.70 -9.02
C GLY A 99 -12.19 -8.16 -10.09
N GLY A 100 -11.89 -8.43 -11.36
CA GLY A 100 -12.80 -8.17 -12.46
C GLY A 100 -13.82 -9.28 -12.64
N LEU A 101 -14.69 -9.11 -13.64
CA LEU A 101 -15.90 -9.91 -13.82
C LEU A 101 -15.63 -11.34 -14.30
N SER A 102 -14.45 -11.61 -14.87
CA SER A 102 -14.12 -12.96 -15.35
C SER A 102 -13.84 -13.94 -14.21
N GLY A 103 -13.48 -13.44 -13.03
CA GLY A 103 -13.09 -14.24 -11.87
C GLY A 103 -11.78 -15.01 -12.04
N SER A 104 -11.03 -14.80 -13.13
CA SER A 104 -9.71 -15.38 -13.32
C SER A 104 -8.64 -14.54 -12.62
N SER A 105 -7.47 -15.13 -12.35
CA SER A 105 -6.30 -14.42 -11.83
C SER A 105 -5.76 -13.36 -12.80
N ASP A 106 -6.03 -13.51 -14.09
CA ASP A 106 -5.63 -12.54 -15.12
C ASP A 106 -6.46 -11.24 -15.04
N ASP A 107 -7.53 -11.25 -14.25
CA ASP A 107 -8.45 -10.15 -14.03
C ASP A 107 -8.37 -9.67 -12.57
N ALA A 108 -7.16 -9.70 -12.00
CA ALA A 108 -6.85 -9.15 -10.69
C ALA A 108 -6.10 -7.81 -10.85
N TYR A 109 -6.44 -6.83 -10.02
CA TYR A 109 -5.82 -5.51 -10.01
C TYR A 109 -5.49 -5.08 -8.57
N LEU A 110 -4.48 -4.23 -8.46
CA LEU A 110 -4.12 -3.57 -7.22
C LEU A 110 -4.19 -2.05 -7.45
N SER A 111 -4.79 -1.33 -6.52
CA SER A 111 -4.84 0.14 -6.57
C SER A 111 -4.25 0.75 -5.31
N ILE A 112 -3.70 1.95 -5.46
CA ILE A 112 -3.30 2.84 -4.37
C ILE A 112 -3.98 4.19 -4.58
N GLU A 113 -4.56 4.73 -3.52
CA GLU A 113 -5.05 6.09 -3.42
C GLU A 113 -4.27 6.84 -2.33
N TYR A 114 -3.82 8.05 -2.63
CA TYR A 114 -3.34 9.01 -1.64
C TYR A 114 -4.35 10.13 -1.50
N ALA A 115 -4.73 10.44 -0.27
CA ALA A 115 -5.47 11.64 0.10
C ALA A 115 -4.62 12.46 1.07
N ILE A 116 -4.17 13.63 0.62
CA ILE A 116 -3.20 14.48 1.31
C ILE A 116 -3.87 15.80 1.69
N PRO A 117 -3.92 16.16 3.00
CA PRO A 117 -4.43 17.44 3.44
C PRO A 117 -3.68 18.60 2.79
N SER A 118 -4.38 19.66 2.40
CA SER A 118 -3.78 20.83 1.73
C SER A 118 -2.69 21.50 2.57
N ALA A 119 -2.78 21.42 3.90
CA ALA A 119 -1.78 21.95 4.83
C ALA A 119 -0.41 21.24 4.73
N ASN A 120 -0.38 20.01 4.22
CA ASN A 120 0.84 19.20 4.07
C ASN A 120 1.43 19.29 2.65
N MET A 121 0.86 20.12 1.77
CA MET A 121 1.28 20.20 0.38
C MET A 121 2.51 21.08 0.16
N LYS A 122 3.27 20.73 -0.88
CA LYS A 122 4.30 21.61 -1.45
C LYS A 122 3.63 22.83 -2.12
N PRO A 123 4.33 23.97 -2.24
CA PRO A 123 3.75 25.22 -2.74
C PRO A 123 3.28 25.18 -4.21
N ASP A 124 3.72 24.19 -5.00
CA ASP A 124 3.21 23.92 -6.36
C ASP A 124 2.29 22.68 -6.34
N PRO A 125 0.96 22.87 -6.39
CA PRO A 125 0.01 21.77 -6.36
C PRO A 125 0.15 20.82 -7.54
N GLU A 126 0.34 21.31 -8.77
CA GLU A 126 0.35 20.49 -9.99
C GLU A 126 1.57 19.56 -10.02
N SER A 127 2.74 20.10 -9.67
CA SER A 127 3.96 19.30 -9.50
C SER A 127 3.81 18.26 -8.38
N ALA A 128 3.19 18.63 -7.26
CA ALA A 128 2.89 17.69 -6.18
C ALA A 128 1.99 16.56 -6.67
N LYS A 129 0.98 16.86 -7.50
CA LYS A 129 0.08 15.86 -8.08
C LYS A 129 0.82 14.78 -8.86
N GLN A 130 1.65 15.23 -9.80
CA GLN A 130 2.42 14.36 -10.67
C GLN A 130 3.40 13.52 -9.87
N SER A 131 4.03 14.10 -8.83
CA SER A 131 4.94 13.38 -7.94
C SER A 131 4.24 12.26 -7.16
N PHE A 132 3.06 12.52 -6.59
CA PHE A 132 2.30 11.48 -5.89
C PHE A 132 1.74 10.41 -6.83
N ALA A 133 1.32 10.78 -8.05
CA ALA A 133 0.90 9.82 -9.07
C ALA A 133 2.04 8.87 -9.46
N ALA A 134 3.23 9.42 -9.72
CA ALA A 134 4.43 8.65 -10.03
C ALA A 134 4.78 7.69 -8.88
N LYS A 135 4.74 8.18 -7.64
CA LYS A 135 4.99 7.37 -6.44
C LYS A 135 3.93 6.29 -6.22
N ALA A 136 2.66 6.54 -6.53
CA ALA A 136 1.61 5.52 -6.45
C ALA A 136 1.90 4.37 -7.42
N LYS A 137 2.27 4.71 -8.65
CA LYS A 137 2.66 3.72 -9.67
C LYS A 137 3.89 2.93 -9.26
N GLU A 138 4.96 3.60 -8.79
CA GLU A 138 6.19 2.96 -8.32
C GLU A 138 5.91 1.97 -7.19
N ASN A 139 5.18 2.41 -6.16
CA ASN A 139 4.83 1.56 -5.02
C ASN A 139 4.00 0.32 -5.41
N LEU A 140 3.12 0.44 -6.42
CA LEU A 140 2.36 -0.71 -6.93
C LEU A 140 3.27 -1.69 -7.68
N VAL A 141 4.17 -1.20 -8.52
CA VAL A 141 5.14 -2.03 -9.26
C VAL A 141 6.04 -2.80 -8.29
N ASP A 142 6.65 -2.10 -7.34
CA ASP A 142 7.56 -2.69 -6.36
C ASP A 142 6.80 -3.61 -5.41
N GLY A 143 5.62 -3.21 -4.95
CA GLY A 143 4.77 -4.01 -4.08
C GLY A 143 4.40 -5.35 -4.72
N LEU A 144 3.94 -5.34 -5.98
CA LEU A 144 3.61 -6.57 -6.71
C LEU A 144 4.84 -7.46 -6.94
N LYS A 145 6.01 -6.86 -7.19
CA LYS A 145 7.27 -7.61 -7.30
C LYS A 145 7.60 -8.32 -5.98
N THR A 146 7.57 -7.60 -4.85
CA THR A 146 7.80 -8.18 -3.53
C THR A 146 6.78 -9.28 -3.21
N MET A 147 5.50 -9.10 -3.54
CA MET A 147 4.49 -10.14 -3.34
C MET A 147 4.82 -11.43 -4.10
N ARG A 148 5.25 -11.33 -5.37
CA ARG A 148 5.69 -12.51 -6.14
C ARG A 148 6.89 -13.20 -5.50
N GLU A 149 7.89 -12.43 -5.08
CA GLU A 149 9.07 -12.97 -4.42
C GLU A 149 8.70 -13.71 -3.12
N LEU A 150 7.78 -13.16 -2.33
CA LEU A 150 7.28 -13.78 -1.12
C LEU A 150 6.45 -15.04 -1.40
N LYS A 151 5.60 -15.02 -2.44
CA LYS A 151 4.86 -16.20 -2.89
C LYS A 151 5.81 -17.33 -3.29
N ALA A 152 6.82 -17.03 -4.12
CA ALA A 152 7.81 -18.01 -4.54
C ALA A 152 8.58 -18.63 -3.37
N GLN A 153 8.73 -17.89 -2.26
CA GLN A 153 9.34 -18.35 -1.02
C GLN A 153 8.39 -19.10 -0.08
N GLY A 154 7.10 -19.24 -0.43
CA GLY A 154 6.07 -19.81 0.45
C GLY A 154 5.75 -18.95 1.67
N LYS A 155 5.96 -17.63 1.58
CA LYS A 155 5.73 -16.64 2.65
C LYS A 155 4.44 -15.84 2.47
N LEU A 156 3.72 -16.06 1.36
CA LEU A 156 2.32 -15.68 1.22
C LEU A 156 1.51 -16.98 1.30
N GLY A 157 0.68 -17.13 2.33
CA GLY A 157 -0.09 -18.34 2.61
C GLY A 157 -0.70 -18.34 4.00
#